data_AF-A0A8H5D2U6-F1
#
_entry.id   AF-A0A8H5D2U6-F1
#
_cell.length_a   1.000
_cell.length_b   1.000
_cell.length_c   1.000
_cell.angle_alpha   90.00
_cell.angle_beta   90.00
_cell.angle_gamma   90.00
#
_symmetry.space_group_name_H-M   'P 1'
#
loop_
_entity.id
_entity.type
_entity.pdbx_description
1 polymer ?
#
loop_
_entity_poly.entity_id
_entity_poly.type
_entity_poly.pdbx_seq_one_letter_code
_entity_poly.pdbx_strand_id
1 'polypeptide(L)'
;MMNITVASTKSAPWQGSDGVITEGATTDEDTDTVGFKAILIRGLDTVYVRNTANSAFQRLISSYVDVQYNALLDLAATKNIYSPSWTGPPPKQFTSWGQLAALDVVVASLNTSPKA
;
A
#
# COMPACT_ATOMS: atom_id res chain seq x y z
N MET A 1 -0.95 -18.92 -6.87
CA MET A 1 -1.04 -17.93 -5.78
C MET A 1 0.33 -17.63 -5.18
N MET A 2 1.09 -18.61 -4.66
CA MET A 2 2.42 -18.37 -4.05
C MET A 2 3.36 -17.48 -4.87
N ASN A 3 3.68 -17.90 -6.10
CA ASN A 3 4.64 -17.17 -6.96
C ASN A 3 4.17 -15.75 -7.27
N ILE A 4 2.85 -15.55 -7.38
CA ILE A 4 2.26 -14.23 -7.64
C ILE A 4 2.40 -13.35 -6.40
N THR A 5 2.04 -13.84 -5.20
CA THR A 5 2.20 -13.09 -3.95
C THR A 5 3.66 -12.71 -3.69
N VAL A 6 4.60 -13.62 -3.94
CA VAL A 6 6.03 -13.34 -3.80
C VAL A 6 6.47 -12.28 -4.81
N ALA A 7 6.10 -12.41 -6.09
CA ALA A 7 6.43 -11.41 -7.10
C ALA A 7 5.85 -10.02 -6.76
N SER A 8 4.64 -9.97 -6.22
CA SER A 8 3.96 -8.73 -5.83
C SER A 8 4.54 -8.04 -4.58
N THR A 9 5.32 -8.73 -3.74
CA THR A 9 5.84 -8.19 -2.46
C THR A 9 7.36 -8.12 -2.37
N LYS A 10 8.07 -8.69 -3.36
CA LYS A 10 9.54 -8.79 -3.37
C LYS A 10 10.20 -8.29 -4.65
N SER A 11 9.42 -7.90 -5.67
CA SER A 11 9.98 -7.51 -6.96
C SER A 11 10.22 -6.01 -7.03
N ALA A 12 11.44 -5.62 -7.41
CA ALA A 12 11.89 -4.23 -7.51
C ALA A 12 11.13 -3.32 -8.51
N PRO A 13 10.46 -3.80 -9.58
CA PRO A 13 9.72 -2.91 -10.48
C PRO A 13 8.61 -2.09 -9.80
N TRP A 14 8.09 -2.57 -8.65
CA TRP A 14 6.96 -1.96 -7.96
C TRP A 14 7.35 -1.12 -6.74
N GLN A 15 8.56 -1.32 -6.20
CA GLN A 15 8.95 -0.80 -4.90
C GLN A 15 10.43 -0.40 -4.84
N GLY A 16 10.73 0.56 -3.96
CA GLY A 16 12.09 0.96 -3.63
C GLY A 16 12.85 -0.10 -2.83
N SER A 17 14.12 0.18 -2.55
CA SER A 17 14.96 -0.68 -1.68
C SER A 17 14.46 -0.74 -0.23
N ASP A 18 13.64 0.23 0.17
CA ASP A 18 12.92 0.30 1.44
C ASP A 18 11.60 -0.50 1.45
N GLY A 19 11.22 -1.07 0.31
CA GLY A 19 9.98 -1.82 0.13
C GLY A 19 8.73 -0.96 -0.05
N VAL A 20 8.85 0.37 -0.13
CA VAL A 20 7.73 1.28 -0.35
C VAL A 20 7.38 1.31 -1.84
N ILE A 21 6.08 1.25 -2.17
CA ILE A 21 5.63 1.28 -3.57
C ILE A 21 5.88 2.66 -4.19
N THR A 22 6.60 2.69 -5.32
CA THR A 22 7.00 3.93 -6.02
C THR A 22 6.20 4.22 -7.29
N GLU A 23 5.42 3.27 -7.79
CA GLU A 23 4.52 3.46 -8.95
C GLU A 23 3.57 4.63 -8.73
N GLY A 24 3.17 5.40 -9.75
CA GLY A 24 2.08 6.39 -9.60
C GLY A 24 2.31 7.46 -8.53
N ALA A 25 3.56 7.92 -8.35
CA ALA A 25 3.94 8.89 -7.32
C ALA A 25 3.70 10.37 -7.71
N THR A 26 3.12 10.65 -8.89
CA THR A 26 2.83 12.03 -9.30
C THR A 26 1.82 12.68 -8.33
N THR A 27 2.16 13.88 -7.83
CA THR A 27 1.32 14.62 -6.89
C THR A 27 0.38 15.61 -7.57
N ASP A 28 0.63 15.92 -8.84
CA ASP A 28 0.09 17.12 -9.48
C ASP A 28 -1.10 16.81 -10.40
N GLU A 29 -1.34 15.53 -10.71
CA GLU A 29 -2.35 15.08 -11.66
C GLU A 29 -3.08 13.81 -11.19
N ASP A 30 -4.38 13.74 -11.52
CA ASP A 30 -5.21 12.55 -11.36
C ASP A 30 -5.02 11.65 -12.59
N THR A 31 -4.33 10.53 -12.43
CA THR A 31 -4.03 9.59 -13.52
C THR A 31 -4.28 8.15 -13.08
N ASP A 32 -4.55 7.27 -14.05
CA ASP A 32 -4.74 5.83 -13.79
C ASP A 32 -3.57 5.23 -12.99
N THR A 33 -2.33 5.66 -13.29
CA THR A 33 -1.13 5.16 -12.64
C THR A 33 -1.11 5.40 -11.12
N VAL A 34 -1.69 6.51 -10.65
CA VAL A 34 -1.81 6.80 -9.22
C VAL A 34 -2.74 5.78 -8.54
N GLY A 35 -3.78 5.32 -9.23
CA GLY A 35 -4.75 4.37 -8.71
C GLY A 35 -4.28 2.91 -8.70
N PHE A 36 -3.34 2.53 -9.57
CA PHE A 36 -2.93 1.11 -9.74
C PHE A 36 -2.36 0.48 -8.47
N LYS A 37 -1.57 1.23 -7.69
CA LYS A 37 -1.02 0.74 -6.42
C LYS A 37 -2.11 0.32 -5.42
N ALA A 38 -3.25 1.01 -5.41
CA ALA A 38 -4.36 0.70 -4.53
C ALA A 38 -4.98 -0.66 -4.89
N ILE A 39 -5.09 -0.94 -6.20
CA ILE A 39 -5.56 -2.23 -6.73
C ILE A 39 -4.60 -3.37 -6.35
N LEU A 40 -3.29 -3.14 -6.41
CA LEU A 40 -2.29 -4.12 -5.96
C LEU A 40 -2.49 -4.48 -4.48
N ILE A 41 -2.62 -3.46 -3.63
CA ILE A 41 -2.85 -3.67 -2.18
C ILE A 41 -4.16 -4.41 -1.93
N ARG A 42 -5.26 -4.04 -2.61
CA ARG A 42 -6.54 -4.75 -2.51
C ARG A 42 -6.43 -6.22 -2.91
N GLY A 43 -5.65 -6.50 -3.95
CA GLY A 43 -5.36 -7.87 -4.37
C GLY A 43 -4.63 -8.67 -3.28
N LEU A 44 -3.64 -8.07 -2.64
CA LEU A 44 -2.91 -8.67 -1.52
C LEU A 44 -3.81 -8.89 -0.30
N ASP A 45 -4.62 -7.90 0.07
CA ASP A 45 -5.61 -8.03 1.15
C ASP A 45 -6.59 -9.17 0.87
N THR A 46 -7.09 -9.28 -0.37
CA THR A 46 -7.95 -10.39 -0.78
C THR A 46 -7.29 -11.75 -0.57
N VAL A 47 -5.98 -11.87 -0.87
CA VAL A 47 -5.23 -13.10 -0.61
C VAL A 47 -5.09 -13.34 0.89
N TYR A 48 -4.81 -12.30 1.69
CA TYR A 48 -4.68 -12.40 3.14
C TYR A 48 -5.97 -12.90 3.80
N VAL A 49 -7.12 -12.31 3.46
CA VAL A 49 -8.40 -12.65 4.09
C VAL A 49 -8.95 -14.02 3.65
N ARG A 50 -8.60 -14.48 2.44
CA ARG A 50 -9.09 -15.76 1.91
C ARG A 50 -8.17 -16.95 2.17
N ASN A 51 -6.89 -16.72 2.48
CA ASN A 51 -5.90 -17.78 2.65
C ASN A 51 -5.42 -17.90 4.11
N THR A 52 -6.37 -18.14 5.00
CA THR A 52 -6.14 -18.20 6.46
C THR A 52 -5.35 -19.43 6.92
N ALA A 53 -5.27 -20.47 6.09
CA ALA A 53 -4.52 -21.69 6.41
C ALA A 53 -3.00 -21.54 6.20
N ASN A 54 -2.54 -20.52 5.46
CA ASN A 54 -1.12 -20.30 5.18
C ASN A 54 -0.59 -19.09 5.98
N SER A 55 -0.13 -19.37 7.19
CA SER A 55 0.42 -18.35 8.10
C SER A 55 1.65 -17.63 7.55
N ALA A 56 2.44 -18.28 6.69
CA ALA A 56 3.59 -17.67 6.05
C ALA A 56 3.17 -16.59 5.04
N PHE A 57 2.10 -16.82 4.27
CA PHE A 57 1.55 -15.80 3.38
C PHE A 57 0.88 -14.68 4.15
N GLN A 58 0.12 -15.00 5.19
CA GLN A 58 -0.47 -13.96 6.02
C GLN A 58 0.60 -13.04 6.60
N ARG A 59 1.69 -13.61 7.13
CA ARG A 59 2.82 -12.83 7.65
C ARG A 59 3.53 -12.01 6.56
N LEU A 60 3.77 -12.60 5.39
CA LEU A 60 4.40 -11.89 4.28
C LEU A 60 3.57 -10.67 3.85
N ILE A 61 2.25 -10.86 3.70
CA ILE A 61 1.35 -9.79 3.27
C ILE A 61 1.18 -8.75 4.37
N SER A 62 1.00 -9.16 5.64
CA SER A 62 0.87 -8.22 6.75
C SER A 62 2.11 -7.35 6.87
N SER A 63 3.31 -7.94 6.85
CA SER A 63 4.56 -7.18 6.91
C SER A 63 4.73 -6.24 5.70
N TYR A 64 4.24 -6.62 4.52
CA TYR A 64 4.30 -5.74 3.35
C TYR A 64 3.33 -4.55 3.46
N VAL A 65 2.11 -4.79 3.95
CA VAL A 65 1.11 -3.75 4.22
C VAL A 65 1.59 -2.80 5.32
N ASP A 66 2.22 -3.31 6.38
CA ASP A 66 2.78 -2.50 7.47
C ASP A 66 3.83 -1.50 6.94
N VAL A 67 4.68 -1.91 6.00
CA VAL A 67 5.66 -1.00 5.35
C VAL A 67 4.94 0.15 4.64
N GLN A 68 3.88 -0.15 3.88
CA GLN A 68 3.14 0.89 3.15
C GLN A 68 2.38 1.81 4.11
N TYR A 69 1.78 1.24 5.15
CA TYR A 69 1.03 1.98 6.15
C TYR A 69 1.93 2.95 6.92
N ASN A 70 3.12 2.50 7.35
CA ASN A 70 4.10 3.35 8.02
C ASN A 70 4.62 4.46 7.09
N ALA A 71 4.92 4.14 5.82
CA ALA A 71 5.33 5.14 4.84
C ALA A 71 4.25 6.22 4.62
N LEU A 72 2.97 5.82 4.56
CA LEU A 72 1.86 6.76 4.48
C LEU A 72 1.83 7.71 5.68
N LEU A 73 1.90 7.18 6.90
CA LEU A 73 1.82 7.98 8.12
C LEU A 73 3.02 8.89 8.34
N ASP A 74 4.22 8.37 8.11
CA ASP A 74 5.47 9.04 8.49
C ASP A 74 5.98 9.99 7.40
N LEU A 75 5.74 9.67 6.13
CA LEU A 75 6.36 10.37 4.99
C LEU A 75 5.34 11.08 4.10
N ALA A 76 4.10 10.62 4.06
CA ALA A 76 3.13 11.00 3.04
C ALA A 76 1.78 11.48 3.60
N ALA A 77 1.71 11.86 4.87
CA ALA A 77 0.50 12.35 5.51
C ALA A 77 0.64 13.77 6.09
N THR A 78 -0.41 14.56 5.95
CA THR A 78 -0.60 15.80 6.72
C THR A 78 -1.96 15.71 7.41
N LYS A 79 -1.97 15.48 8.72
CA LYS A 79 -3.21 15.16 9.48
C LYS A 79 -3.92 13.95 8.86
N ASN A 80 -5.06 14.17 8.21
CA ASN A 80 -5.93 13.16 7.62
C ASN A 80 -5.93 13.20 6.08
N ILE A 81 -4.96 13.88 5.46
CA ILE A 81 -4.80 13.89 4.01
C ILE A 81 -3.50 13.18 3.60
N TYR A 82 -3.60 12.32 2.60
CA TYR A 82 -2.48 11.49 2.10
C TYR A 82 -2.01 11.91 0.70
N SER A 83 -0.70 11.77 0.46
CA SER A 83 -0.04 11.97 -0.83
C SER A 83 -0.02 10.66 -1.64
N PRO A 84 -0.14 10.71 -2.97
CA PRO A 84 0.09 9.56 -3.83
C PRO A 84 1.57 9.12 -3.87
N SER A 85 2.50 10.01 -3.50
CA SER A 85 3.92 9.68 -3.32
C SER A 85 4.16 9.18 -1.89
N TRP A 86 4.22 7.87 -1.71
CA TRP A 86 4.36 7.24 -0.39
C TRP A 86 5.76 7.36 0.22
N THR A 87 6.77 7.64 -0.60
CA THR A 87 8.12 8.02 -0.13
C THR A 87 8.19 9.50 0.30
N GLY A 88 7.05 10.19 0.32
CA GLY A 88 6.93 11.62 0.57
C GLY A 88 7.13 12.48 -0.69
N PRO A 89 6.97 13.80 -0.56
CA PRO A 89 6.68 14.53 0.68
C PRO A 89 5.21 14.42 1.12
N PRO A 90 4.87 14.87 2.36
CA PRO A 90 3.50 15.05 2.79
C PRO A 90 2.71 16.00 1.86
N PRO A 91 1.41 15.77 1.66
CA PRO A 91 0.60 16.60 0.78
C PRO A 91 0.37 17.99 1.39
N LYS A 92 0.47 19.03 0.56
CA LYS A 92 0.18 20.41 0.98
C LYS A 92 -1.31 20.72 1.04
N GLN A 93 -2.12 19.98 0.29
CA GLN A 93 -3.56 20.15 0.17
C GLN A 93 -4.22 18.81 -0.13
N PHE A 94 -5.53 18.75 0.11
CA PHE A 94 -6.33 17.58 -0.22
C PHE A 94 -6.33 17.32 -1.73
N THR A 95 -6.16 16.06 -2.12
CA THR A 95 -6.45 15.57 -3.47
C THR A 95 -7.24 14.27 -3.37
N SER A 96 -8.22 14.10 -4.27
CA SER A 96 -9.03 12.88 -4.31
C SER A 96 -8.18 11.65 -4.64
N TRP A 97 -7.29 11.77 -5.62
CA TRP A 97 -6.41 10.68 -6.05
C TRP A 97 -5.41 10.27 -4.98
N GLY A 98 -4.88 11.20 -4.18
CA GLY A 98 -4.02 10.88 -3.03
C GLY A 98 -4.77 10.08 -1.96
N GLN A 99 -6.04 10.43 -1.70
CA GLN A 99 -6.87 9.68 -0.74
C GLN A 99 -7.21 8.29 -1.26
N LEU A 100 -7.61 8.19 -2.53
CA LEU A 100 -7.94 6.91 -3.16
C LEU A 100 -6.73 5.98 -3.25
N ALA A 101 -5.54 6.52 -3.54
CA ALA A 101 -4.30 5.76 -3.50
C ALA A 101 -4.03 5.17 -2.11
N ALA A 102 -4.27 5.93 -1.03
CA ALA A 102 -4.04 5.49 0.34
C ALA A 102 -5.13 4.54 0.90
N LEU A 103 -6.35 4.61 0.37
CA LEU A 103 -7.52 3.93 0.94
C LEU A 103 -7.32 2.43 1.14
N ASP A 104 -6.85 1.71 0.12
CA ASP A 104 -6.68 0.26 0.21
C ASP A 104 -5.56 -0.14 1.19
N VAL A 105 -4.55 0.71 1.42
CA VAL A 105 -3.53 0.47 2.47
C VAL A 105 -4.16 0.53 3.85
N VAL A 106 -5.00 1.53 4.11
CA VAL A 106 -5.68 1.67 5.40
C VAL A 106 -6.67 0.53 5.64
N VAL A 107 -7.42 0.11 4.61
CA VAL A 107 -8.33 -1.04 4.71
C VAL A 107 -7.54 -2.33 4.95
N ALA A 108 -6.48 -2.56 4.19
CA ALA A 108 -5.63 -3.74 4.37
C ALA A 108 -5.00 -3.78 5.76
N SER A 109 -4.52 -2.65 6.30
CA SER A 109 -3.88 -2.62 7.62
C SER A 109 -4.85 -2.98 8.74
N LEU A 110 -6.13 -2.62 8.63
CA LEU A 110 -7.17 -3.05 9.57
C LEU A 110 -7.41 -4.56 9.54
N ASN A 111 -7.34 -5.19 8.36
CA ASN A 111 -7.50 -6.63 8.21
C ASN A 111 -6.25 -7.40 8.69
N THR A 112 -5.06 -6.86 8.43
CA THR A 112 -3.78 -7.51 8.76
C THR A 112 -3.33 -7.28 10.20
N SER A 113 -3.92 -6.32 10.90
CA SER A 113 -3.65 -6.06 12.32
C SER A 113 -4.11 -7.25 13.19
N PRO A 114 -3.37 -7.56 14.28
CA PRO A 114 -3.83 -8.53 15.27
C PRO A 114 -5.20 -8.12 15.81
N LYS A 115 -6.16 -9.05 15.79
CA LYS A 115 -7.46 -8.84 16.44
C LYS A 115 -7.25 -8.86 17.96
N ALA A 116 -7.74 -7.81 18.64
CA ALA A 116 -7.76 -7.72 20.10
C ALA A 116 -8.65 -8.81 20.72
#